data_AF-A0A6C0BI87-F1
#
_entry.id   AF-A0A6C0BI87-F1
#
_cell.length_a   1.000
_cell.length_b   1.000
_cell.length_c   1.000
_cell.angle_alpha   90.00
_cell.angle_beta   90.00
_cell.angle_gamma   90.00
#
_symmetry.space_group_name_H-M   'P 1'
#
loop_
_entity.id
_entity.type
_entity.pdbx_description
1 polymer ?
#
loop_
_entity_poly.entity_id
_entity_poly.type
_entity_poly.pdbx_seq_one_letter_code
_entity_poly.pdbx_strand_id
1 'polypeptide(L)'
;MNPDEGNLRSSHREMSAVHLKFAHSSLHELACQFVETRLHDTCVRQRLQPEAAQIPLKKGTFFVLENESRAEPGFLLFLPGKPAVFMGTRAKGGKPPPAWTLRMRTDVSLGNTLFVATLDKILHTLRIEDVWVWKGETVYTEETFSRRRTYLKEFVESLWVPDARLMGGIQTTIANPKPLSHLLSLTPESPVFSIDLIPELPGRRRFTFSPGAPPAQAPKPLPTPTILLKRDVAPIQTTKRVFATAVRLDALPDVYDLLTRDGTPLCRAAVQQLALSQELRKYKGAQIPVVAEWKAEFGRYEILNIDI
;
A
#
# COMPACT_ATOMS: atom_id res chain seq x y z
N MET A 1 -13.44 12.07 -67.18
CA MET A 1 -14.13 12.55 -65.97
C MET A 1 -14.80 11.38 -65.29
N ASN A 2 -14.16 10.82 -64.25
CA ASN A 2 -14.71 10.87 -62.90
C ASN A 2 -13.53 10.73 -61.93
N PRO A 3 -13.28 11.73 -61.07
CA PRO A 3 -12.26 11.71 -60.03
C PRO A 3 -12.81 11.08 -58.74
N ASP A 4 -11.92 10.75 -57.81
CA ASP A 4 -12.21 10.58 -56.38
C ASP A 4 -13.20 9.48 -55.97
N GLU A 5 -12.73 8.23 -55.97
CA GLU A 5 -13.04 7.33 -54.85
C GLU A 5 -11.76 7.14 -54.03
N GLY A 6 -11.43 8.19 -53.29
CA GLY A 6 -10.58 8.08 -52.12
C GLY A 6 -11.20 7.03 -51.21
N ASN A 7 -10.62 5.84 -51.21
CA ASN A 7 -10.98 4.78 -50.31
C ASN A 7 -10.65 5.27 -48.89
N LEU A 8 -11.65 5.89 -48.26
CA LEU A 8 -11.70 6.17 -46.84
C LEU A 8 -11.70 4.80 -46.16
N ARG A 9 -10.51 4.20 -46.06
CA ARG A 9 -10.21 3.19 -45.06
C ARG A 9 -10.62 3.83 -43.75
N SER A 10 -11.80 3.42 -43.28
CA SER A 10 -12.32 3.78 -41.97
C SER A 10 -11.16 3.65 -41.00
N SER A 11 -10.72 4.77 -40.43
CA SER A 11 -9.83 4.78 -39.29
C SER A 11 -10.60 4.32 -38.05
N HIS A 12 -11.35 3.23 -38.17
CA HIS A 12 -11.64 2.35 -37.06
C HIS A 12 -10.28 1.80 -36.64
N ARG A 13 -9.57 2.60 -35.84
CA ARG A 13 -8.70 2.02 -34.84
C ARG A 13 -9.60 1.09 -34.06
N GLU A 14 -9.40 -0.21 -34.21
CA GLU A 14 -9.71 -1.15 -33.14
C GLU A 14 -9.32 -0.43 -31.85
N MET A 15 -10.23 -0.33 -30.87
CA MET A 15 -9.90 0.13 -29.52
C MET A 15 -8.83 -0.82 -28.99
N SER A 16 -7.58 -0.51 -29.34
CA SER A 16 -6.49 -1.46 -29.29
C SER A 16 -6.15 -1.63 -27.82
N ALA A 17 -5.93 -2.87 -27.38
CA ALA A 17 -5.40 -3.11 -26.05
C ALA A 17 -4.15 -2.24 -25.84
N VAL A 18 -4.06 -1.57 -24.68
CA VAL A 18 -2.87 -0.77 -24.35
C VAL A 18 -1.64 -1.69 -24.36
N HIS A 19 -0.78 -1.49 -25.34
CA HIS A 19 0.47 -2.23 -25.49
C HIS A 19 1.54 -1.63 -24.57
N LEU A 20 1.60 -2.13 -23.35
CA LEU A 20 2.67 -1.78 -22.42
C LEU A 20 3.98 -2.44 -22.82
N LYS A 21 5.03 -1.64 -22.96
CA LYS A 21 6.39 -2.15 -23.18
C LYS A 21 7.03 -2.48 -21.85
N PHE A 22 7.46 -3.73 -21.66
CA PHE A 22 8.25 -4.10 -20.48
C PHE A 22 9.53 -3.29 -20.39
N ALA A 23 9.93 -2.94 -19.17
CA ALA A 23 11.23 -2.36 -18.92
C ALA A 23 12.33 -3.36 -19.32
N HIS A 24 13.39 -2.86 -19.94
CA HIS A 24 14.59 -3.66 -20.20
C HIS A 24 15.19 -4.16 -18.87
N SER A 25 15.84 -5.32 -18.86
CA SER A 25 16.35 -5.97 -17.63
C SER A 25 17.15 -5.03 -16.74
N SER A 26 18.12 -4.30 -17.31
CA SER A 26 18.94 -3.33 -16.58
C SER A 26 18.14 -2.17 -15.97
N LEU A 27 17.10 -1.69 -16.65
CA LEU A 27 16.23 -0.63 -16.12
C LEU A 27 15.29 -1.19 -15.04
N HIS A 28 14.84 -2.43 -15.21
CA HIS A 28 14.01 -3.12 -14.25
C HIS A 28 14.77 -3.37 -12.94
N GLU A 29 16.00 -3.90 -13.02
CA GLU A 29 16.88 -4.09 -11.86
C GLU A 29 17.15 -2.77 -11.14
N LEU A 30 17.45 -1.70 -11.89
CA LEU A 30 17.65 -0.38 -11.32
C LEU A 30 16.40 0.15 -10.61
N ALA A 31 15.20 -0.06 -11.18
CA ALA A 31 13.94 0.35 -10.56
C ALA A 31 13.65 -0.45 -9.28
N CYS A 32 13.86 -1.76 -9.30
CA CYS A 32 13.74 -2.61 -8.10
C CYS A 32 14.72 -2.16 -7.02
N GLN A 33 16.00 -1.98 -7.35
CA GLN A 33 17.01 -1.52 -6.40
C GLN A 33 16.66 -0.15 -5.83
N PHE A 34 16.19 0.78 -6.66
CA PHE A 34 15.76 2.10 -6.20
C PHE A 34 14.62 2.01 -5.17
N VAL A 35 13.62 1.18 -5.45
CA VAL A 35 12.51 0.96 -4.51
C VAL A 35 12.99 0.28 -3.23
N GLU A 36 13.73 -0.81 -3.32
CA GLU A 36 14.14 -1.63 -2.17
C GLU A 36 15.12 -0.89 -1.23
N THR A 37 15.95 0.01 -1.78
CA THR A 37 16.89 0.81 -0.98
C THR A 37 16.23 1.98 -0.26
N ARG A 38 15.05 2.42 -0.70
CA ARG A 38 14.33 3.57 -0.11
C ARG A 38 13.10 3.17 0.67
N LEU A 39 12.46 2.09 0.26
CA LEU A 39 11.23 1.58 0.81
C LEU A 39 11.51 0.21 1.39
N HIS A 40 11.48 0.14 2.71
CA HIS A 40 11.66 -1.11 3.45
C HIS A 40 10.47 -2.08 3.28
N ASP A 41 9.34 -1.60 2.73
CA ASP A 41 8.18 -2.40 2.34
C ASP A 41 7.49 -1.79 1.10
N THR A 42 7.21 -2.65 0.13
CA THR A 42 6.55 -2.30 -1.13
C THR A 42 5.03 -2.39 -1.07
N CYS A 43 4.46 -2.75 0.08
CA CYS A 43 3.01 -2.84 0.25
C CYS A 43 2.37 -1.46 0.44
N VAL A 44 1.68 -0.98 -0.60
CA VAL A 44 0.99 0.33 -0.58
C VAL A 44 -0.24 0.34 0.35
N ARG A 45 -1.01 -0.75 0.37
CA ARG A 45 -2.30 -0.84 1.09
C ARG A 45 -2.47 -2.18 1.80
N GLN A 46 -3.17 -2.16 2.93
CA GLN A 46 -3.52 -3.34 3.71
C GLN A 46 -5.03 -3.47 3.84
N ARG A 47 -5.55 -4.70 3.92
CA ARG A 47 -6.98 -4.92 4.09
C ARG A 47 -7.47 -4.33 5.41
N LEU A 48 -8.59 -3.61 5.37
CA LEU A 48 -9.25 -3.11 6.57
C LEU A 48 -9.79 -4.28 7.40
N GLN A 49 -9.39 -4.35 8.66
CA GLN A 49 -9.94 -5.27 9.66
C GLN A 49 -10.71 -4.41 10.68
N PRO A 50 -12.06 -4.42 10.66
CA PRO A 50 -12.87 -3.49 11.45
C PRO A 50 -12.56 -3.48 12.95
N GLU A 51 -12.30 -4.66 13.52
CA GLU A 51 -12.00 -4.84 14.94
C GLU A 51 -10.66 -4.20 15.32
N ALA A 52 -9.67 -4.31 14.43
CA ALA A 52 -8.32 -3.76 14.62
C ALA A 52 -8.22 -2.26 14.27
N ALA A 53 -9.05 -1.79 13.35
CA ALA A 53 -8.97 -0.44 12.80
C ALA A 53 -9.90 0.57 13.51
N GLN A 54 -10.76 0.11 14.43
CA GLN A 54 -11.77 0.96 15.07
C GLN A 54 -11.18 2.19 15.78
N ILE A 55 -10.06 2.03 16.50
CA ILE A 55 -9.44 3.13 17.25
C ILE A 55 -8.70 4.10 16.32
N PRO A 56 -7.83 3.64 15.40
CA PRO A 56 -7.25 4.51 14.37
C PRO A 56 -8.31 5.31 13.63
N LEU A 57 -9.38 4.66 13.14
CA LEU A 57 -10.44 5.32 12.37
C LEU A 57 -11.25 6.34 13.18
N LYS A 58 -11.43 6.12 14.49
CA LYS A 58 -12.16 7.07 15.35
C LYS A 58 -11.36 8.31 15.72
N LYS A 59 -10.02 8.20 15.82
CA LYS A 59 -9.16 9.28 16.35
C LYS A 59 -8.30 9.95 15.27
N GLY A 60 -8.04 9.27 14.16
CA GLY A 60 -7.18 9.77 13.10
C GLY A 60 -7.92 10.59 12.05
N THR A 61 -7.17 11.42 11.32
CA THR A 61 -7.66 12.05 10.10
C THR A 61 -7.37 11.14 8.91
N PHE A 62 -8.38 10.89 8.09
CA PHE A 62 -8.29 10.05 6.91
C PHE A 62 -8.88 10.74 5.69
N PHE A 63 -8.31 10.40 4.54
CA PHE A 63 -8.85 10.71 3.22
C PHE A 63 -9.34 9.44 2.56
N VAL A 64 -10.31 9.59 1.67
CA VAL A 64 -11.00 8.51 0.99
C VAL A 64 -10.61 8.56 -0.48
N LEU A 65 -10.14 7.44 -1.01
CA LEU A 65 -9.89 7.29 -2.43
C LEU A 65 -10.73 6.12 -2.98
N GLU A 66 -11.53 6.41 -4.00
CA GLU A 66 -12.37 5.43 -4.69
C GLU A 66 -11.60 4.76 -5.83
N ASN A 67 -11.77 3.45 -5.95
CA ASN A 67 -11.24 2.66 -7.05
C ASN A 67 -12.41 2.06 -7.83
N GLU A 68 -12.53 2.43 -9.10
CA GLU A 68 -13.60 1.95 -9.99
C GLU A 68 -13.32 0.53 -10.53
N SER A 69 -12.07 0.09 -10.47
CA SER A 69 -11.62 -1.17 -11.04
C SER A 69 -10.79 -2.01 -10.07
N ARG A 70 -10.42 -3.21 -10.54
CA ARG A 70 -9.57 -4.17 -9.84
C ARG A 70 -8.07 -3.87 -10.00
N ALA A 71 -7.71 -2.75 -10.60
CA ALA A 71 -6.31 -2.36 -10.74
C ALA A 71 -5.70 -2.13 -9.35
N GLU A 72 -4.52 -2.71 -9.14
CA GLU A 72 -3.77 -2.55 -7.90
C GLU A 72 -2.78 -1.39 -8.02
N PRO A 73 -2.57 -0.62 -6.94
CA PRO A 73 -1.54 0.41 -6.93
C PRO A 73 -0.15 -0.20 -7.02
N GLY A 74 0.73 0.57 -7.64
CA GLY A 74 2.14 0.33 -7.91
C GLY A 74 2.97 1.57 -7.64
N PHE A 75 4.21 1.53 -8.12
CA PHE A 75 5.15 2.64 -8.06
C PHE A 75 5.38 3.20 -9.45
N LEU A 76 5.28 4.51 -9.59
CA LEU A 76 5.69 5.24 -10.78
C LEU A 76 7.01 5.95 -10.47
N LEU A 77 8.07 5.52 -11.15
CA LEU A 77 9.43 5.95 -10.92
C LEU A 77 9.92 6.88 -12.03
N PHE A 78 10.62 7.92 -11.61
CA PHE A 78 11.42 8.80 -12.44
C PHE A 78 12.86 8.69 -11.96
N LEU A 79 13.77 8.37 -12.87
CA LEU A 79 15.20 8.23 -12.61
C LEU A 79 15.96 9.11 -13.62
N PRO A 80 17.05 9.79 -13.21
CA PRO A 80 17.81 10.68 -14.07
C PRO A 80 18.24 10.02 -15.39
N GLY A 81 17.88 10.65 -16.52
CA GLY A 81 18.25 10.18 -17.86
C GLY A 81 17.61 8.84 -18.27
N LYS A 82 16.63 8.34 -17.52
CA LYS A 82 15.88 7.10 -17.84
C LYS A 82 14.42 7.44 -18.16
N PRO A 83 13.75 6.62 -18.99
CA PRO A 83 12.32 6.79 -19.17
C PRO A 83 11.55 6.45 -17.88
N ALA A 84 10.35 6.98 -17.73
CA ALA A 84 9.50 6.67 -16.58
C ALA A 84 9.16 5.18 -16.53
N VAL A 85 9.05 4.62 -15.32
CA VAL A 85 8.77 3.20 -15.11
C VAL A 85 7.58 3.05 -14.17
N PHE A 86 6.56 2.31 -14.59
CA PHE A 86 5.55 1.80 -13.67
C PHE A 86 5.90 0.39 -13.23
N MET A 87 6.00 0.17 -11.93
CA MET A 87 6.34 -1.11 -11.31
C MET A 87 5.22 -1.56 -10.38
N GLY A 88 4.76 -2.81 -10.49
CA GLY A 88 3.79 -3.37 -9.56
C GLY A 88 4.35 -3.53 -8.13
N THR A 89 3.48 -3.76 -7.14
CA THR A 89 3.91 -3.96 -5.75
C THR A 89 4.32 -5.39 -5.42
N ARG A 90 3.76 -6.40 -6.11
CA ARG A 90 4.11 -7.82 -5.94
C ARG A 90 3.89 -8.62 -7.22
N ALA A 91 4.74 -9.61 -7.48
CA ALA A 91 4.35 -10.76 -8.30
C ALA A 91 4.01 -11.96 -7.38
N LYS A 92 2.99 -12.74 -7.76
CA LYS A 92 2.67 -13.99 -7.07
C LYS A 92 3.86 -14.97 -7.21
N GLY A 93 4.24 -15.63 -6.11
CA GLY A 93 5.21 -16.73 -6.13
C GLY A 93 6.69 -16.33 -6.15
N GLY A 94 7.07 -15.20 -5.54
CA GLY A 94 8.49 -14.82 -5.33
C GLY A 94 9.22 -14.26 -6.55
N LYS A 95 8.50 -14.03 -7.67
CA LYS A 95 9.05 -13.35 -8.84
C LYS A 95 9.20 -11.84 -8.57
N PRO A 96 10.13 -11.14 -9.25
CA PRO A 96 10.17 -9.69 -9.20
C PRO A 96 8.86 -9.09 -9.74
N PRO A 97 8.41 -7.94 -9.21
CA PRO A 97 7.21 -7.28 -9.71
C PRO A 97 7.37 -6.92 -11.18
N PRO A 98 6.31 -6.96 -11.99
CA PRO A 98 6.40 -6.53 -13.37
C PRO A 98 6.65 -5.01 -13.45
N ALA A 99 7.51 -4.61 -14.39
CA ALA A 99 7.84 -3.22 -14.66
C ALA A 99 7.63 -2.88 -16.14
N TRP A 100 7.02 -1.74 -16.42
CA TRP A 100 6.74 -1.24 -17.77
C TRP A 100 7.30 0.17 -17.95
N THR A 101 7.87 0.42 -19.13
CA THR A 101 8.35 1.75 -19.51
C THR A 101 7.18 2.58 -20.03
N LEU A 102 7.09 3.81 -19.51
CA LEU A 102 6.09 4.80 -19.89
C LEU A 102 6.80 6.02 -20.51
N ARG A 103 6.26 6.51 -21.62
CA ARG A 103 6.81 7.69 -22.31
C ARG A 103 6.09 8.94 -21.82
N MET A 104 6.40 9.36 -20.59
CA MET A 104 5.89 10.60 -20.01
C MET A 104 6.80 11.78 -20.39
N ARG A 105 6.22 12.95 -20.66
CA ARG A 105 6.98 14.20 -20.80
C ARG A 105 7.13 14.85 -19.45
N THR A 106 8.31 14.71 -18.85
CA THR A 106 8.63 15.34 -17.58
C THR A 106 9.88 16.19 -17.69
N ASP A 107 9.97 17.19 -16.82
CA ASP A 107 11.16 18.02 -16.70
C ASP A 107 12.35 17.19 -16.17
N VAL A 108 13.56 17.53 -16.63
CA VAL A 108 14.79 16.82 -16.24
C VAL A 108 15.13 16.99 -14.76
N SER A 109 14.66 18.06 -14.12
CA SER A 109 14.88 18.33 -12.69
C SER A 109 14.03 17.46 -11.75
N LEU A 110 13.05 16.72 -12.27
CA LEU A 110 12.25 15.79 -11.46
C LEU A 110 13.11 14.72 -10.78
N GLY A 111 14.22 14.35 -11.42
CA GLY A 111 15.26 13.50 -10.82
C GLY A 111 14.72 12.19 -10.25
N ASN A 112 15.29 11.78 -9.11
CA ASN A 112 14.94 10.56 -8.38
C ASN A 112 13.60 10.72 -7.64
N THR A 113 12.49 10.39 -8.29
CA THR A 113 11.15 10.56 -7.72
C THR A 113 10.34 9.28 -7.83
N LEU A 114 9.58 8.96 -6.78
CA LEU A 114 8.70 7.80 -6.72
C LEU A 114 7.34 8.21 -6.20
N PHE A 115 6.35 7.99 -7.07
CA PHE A 115 4.94 8.14 -6.76
C PHE A 115 4.30 6.79 -6.51
N VAL A 116 3.23 6.79 -5.72
CA VAL A 116 2.24 5.73 -5.75
C VAL A 116 1.27 6.05 -6.87
N ALA A 117 1.01 5.07 -7.75
CA ALA A 117 0.08 5.24 -8.85
C ALA A 117 -0.68 3.95 -9.14
N THR A 118 -1.84 4.04 -9.77
CA THR A 118 -2.62 2.89 -10.25
C THR A 118 -2.69 2.93 -11.76
N LEU A 119 -2.20 1.86 -12.42
CA LEU A 119 -2.26 1.70 -13.87
C LEU A 119 -3.36 0.72 -14.23
N ASP A 120 -4.44 1.23 -14.82
CA ASP A 120 -5.54 0.43 -15.33
C ASP A 120 -5.39 0.19 -16.83
N LYS A 121 -5.15 -1.08 -17.20
CA LYS A 121 -4.99 -1.49 -18.59
C LYS A 121 -6.30 -1.62 -19.34
N ILE A 122 -7.40 -1.81 -18.62
CA ILE A 122 -8.75 -1.97 -19.17
C ILE A 122 -9.36 -0.58 -19.41
N LEU A 123 -9.28 0.30 -18.42
CA LEU A 123 -9.76 1.69 -18.55
C LEU A 123 -8.78 2.62 -19.25
N HIS A 124 -7.56 2.13 -19.55
CA HIS A 124 -6.49 2.90 -20.18
C HIS A 124 -6.13 4.18 -19.39
N THR A 125 -6.06 4.07 -18.06
CA THR A 125 -5.75 5.19 -17.17
C THR A 125 -4.51 4.94 -16.32
N LEU A 126 -3.75 5.99 -16.06
CA LEU A 126 -2.69 6.02 -15.04
C LEU A 126 -3.05 7.10 -14.03
N ARG A 127 -3.44 6.70 -12.82
CA ARG A 127 -3.80 7.63 -11.77
C ARG A 127 -2.68 7.76 -10.75
N ILE A 128 -2.07 8.93 -10.64
CA ILE A 128 -1.02 9.23 -9.66
C ILE A 128 -1.69 9.65 -8.34
N GLU A 129 -1.34 8.98 -7.25
CA GLU A 129 -2.13 9.02 -6.00
C GLU A 129 -1.43 9.71 -4.83
N ASP A 130 -0.12 9.50 -4.68
CA ASP A 130 0.70 10.02 -3.56
C ASP A 130 2.18 10.07 -3.95
N VAL A 131 3.01 10.76 -3.17
CA VAL A 131 4.46 10.85 -3.35
C VAL A 131 5.14 10.17 -2.18
N TRP A 132 6.07 9.26 -2.41
CA TRP A 132 6.80 8.59 -1.34
C TRP A 132 8.28 8.95 -1.33
N VAL A 133 8.86 9.23 -2.50
CA VAL A 133 10.20 9.80 -2.64
C VAL A 133 10.10 11.01 -3.55
N TRP A 134 10.63 12.15 -3.12
CA TRP A 134 10.64 13.39 -3.91
C TRP A 134 12.07 13.85 -4.14
N LYS A 135 12.50 13.92 -5.41
CA LYS A 135 13.83 14.42 -5.80
C LYS A 135 15.01 13.85 -4.98
N GLY A 136 14.90 12.58 -4.59
CA GLY A 136 15.93 11.87 -3.84
C GLY A 136 15.70 11.79 -2.34
N GLU A 137 14.66 12.39 -1.77
CA GLU A 137 14.34 12.37 -0.34
C GLU A 137 13.10 11.52 -0.04
N THR A 138 13.15 10.69 1.01
CA THR A 138 12.03 9.81 1.40
C THR A 138 11.03 10.58 2.25
N VAL A 139 10.01 11.14 1.62
CA VAL A 139 8.99 11.97 2.28
C VAL A 139 7.86 11.18 2.93
N TYR A 140 7.68 9.90 2.58
CA TYR A 140 6.58 9.07 3.10
C TYR A 140 6.59 8.93 4.63
N THR A 141 7.77 8.71 5.23
CA THR A 141 7.93 8.49 6.67
C THR A 141 8.04 9.77 7.48
N GLU A 142 8.32 10.89 6.82
CA GLU A 142 8.66 12.16 7.47
C GLU A 142 7.50 13.16 7.41
N GLU A 143 6.75 13.16 6.31
CA GLU A 143 5.71 14.15 6.05
C GLU A 143 4.30 13.57 6.06
N THR A 144 3.32 14.42 6.40
CA THR A 144 1.90 14.06 6.39
C THR A 144 1.38 13.90 4.96
N PHE A 145 0.27 13.18 4.79
CA PHE A 145 -0.32 13.00 3.45
C PHE A 145 -0.65 14.33 2.77
N SER A 146 -1.28 15.27 3.49
CA SER A 146 -1.61 16.59 2.96
C SER A 146 -0.38 17.38 2.55
N ARG A 147 0.76 17.22 3.24
CA ARG A 147 2.02 17.83 2.84
C ARG A 147 2.57 17.18 1.56
N ARG A 148 2.58 15.85 1.46
CA ARG A 148 3.04 15.15 0.24
C ARG A 148 2.23 15.51 -1.01
N ARG A 149 0.94 15.86 -0.83
CA ARG A 149 0.09 16.40 -1.91
C ARG A 149 0.62 17.70 -2.52
N THR A 150 1.39 18.52 -1.78
CA THR A 150 1.97 19.75 -2.35
C THR A 150 3.05 19.44 -3.39
N TYR A 151 3.74 18.30 -3.28
CA TYR A 151 4.67 17.84 -4.31
C TYR A 151 3.94 17.35 -5.57
N LEU A 152 2.78 16.70 -5.43
CA LEU A 152 1.94 16.39 -6.60
C LEU A 152 1.48 17.67 -7.32
N LYS A 153 1.16 18.71 -6.55
CA LYS A 153 0.83 20.02 -7.12
C LYS A 153 2.02 20.60 -7.89
N GLU A 154 3.21 20.64 -7.29
CA GLU A 154 4.44 21.06 -7.99
C GLU A 154 4.68 20.23 -9.26
N PHE A 155 4.53 18.91 -9.18
CA PHE A 155 4.68 18.02 -10.33
C PHE A 155 3.77 18.40 -11.50
N VAL A 156 2.49 18.65 -11.23
CA VAL A 156 1.50 19.04 -12.25
C VAL A 156 1.77 20.44 -12.80
N GLU A 157 2.14 21.39 -11.95
CA GLU A 157 2.27 22.79 -12.34
C GLU A 157 3.55 23.08 -13.12
N SER A 158 4.64 22.36 -12.84
CA SER A 158 5.96 22.73 -13.40
C SER A 158 6.79 21.57 -13.98
N LEU A 159 6.51 20.31 -13.62
CA LEU A 159 7.40 19.19 -13.97
C LEU A 159 6.80 18.18 -14.95
N TRP A 160 5.52 18.29 -15.29
CA TRP A 160 4.83 17.32 -16.14
C TRP A 160 3.96 18.00 -17.20
N VAL A 161 4.10 17.54 -18.44
CA VAL A 161 3.20 17.91 -19.54
C VAL A 161 2.38 16.69 -19.94
N PRO A 162 1.05 16.70 -19.77
CA PRO A 162 0.20 15.58 -20.16
C PRO A 162 0.20 15.37 -21.68
N ASP A 163 0.50 14.15 -22.13
CA ASP A 163 0.45 13.75 -23.54
C ASP A 163 0.03 12.29 -23.68
N ALA A 164 -1.27 12.06 -23.80
CA ALA A 164 -1.85 10.73 -23.94
C ALA A 164 -1.37 10.00 -25.23
N ARG A 165 -1.03 10.75 -26.29
CA ARG A 165 -0.54 10.14 -27.55
C ARG A 165 0.82 9.51 -27.34
N LEU A 166 1.71 10.21 -26.63
CA LEU A 166 3.03 9.69 -26.29
C LEU A 166 2.93 8.47 -25.36
N MET A 167 1.93 8.47 -24.48
CA MET A 167 1.60 7.41 -23.53
C MET A 167 0.84 6.23 -24.16
N GLY A 168 0.73 6.15 -25.48
CA GLY A 168 0.07 5.03 -26.16
C GLY A 168 -1.44 4.95 -25.90
N GLY A 169 -2.08 6.10 -25.69
CA GLY A 169 -3.51 6.19 -25.39
C GLY A 169 -3.86 6.14 -23.90
N ILE A 170 -2.88 5.95 -23.01
CA ILE A 170 -3.12 5.99 -21.56
C ILE A 170 -3.37 7.43 -21.12
N GLN A 171 -4.52 7.66 -20.50
CA GLN A 171 -4.86 8.93 -19.89
C GLN A 171 -4.30 9.00 -18.46
N THR A 172 -3.37 9.93 -18.23
CA THR A 172 -2.80 10.13 -16.90
C THR A 172 -3.57 11.21 -16.13
N THR A 173 -3.87 10.96 -14.87
CA THR A 173 -4.61 11.88 -13.98
C THR A 173 -4.01 11.90 -12.58
N ILE A 174 -4.24 12.96 -11.81
CA ILE A 174 -3.96 12.98 -10.36
C ILE A 174 -5.20 12.52 -9.61
N ALA A 175 -5.04 11.67 -8.61
CA ALA A 175 -6.11 11.26 -7.73
C ALA A 175 -6.69 12.45 -6.98
N ASN A 176 -7.99 12.41 -6.70
CA ASN A 176 -8.67 13.43 -5.90
C ASN A 176 -9.26 12.79 -4.63
N PRO A 177 -8.45 12.62 -3.57
CA PRO A 177 -8.92 12.10 -2.30
C PRO A 177 -9.98 13.02 -1.70
N LYS A 178 -11.02 12.42 -1.14
CA LYS A 178 -12.14 13.09 -0.52
C LYS A 178 -12.03 13.04 1.01
N PRO A 179 -12.66 13.94 1.77
CA PRO A 179 -12.68 13.82 3.23
C PRO A 179 -13.39 12.54 3.67
N LEU A 180 -13.10 12.04 4.88
CA LEU A 180 -13.72 10.83 5.42
C LEU A 180 -15.27 10.88 5.42
N SER A 181 -15.85 12.06 5.63
CA SER A 181 -17.30 12.28 5.59
C SER A 181 -17.94 11.89 4.25
N HIS A 182 -17.15 11.88 3.15
CA HIS A 182 -17.62 11.46 1.84
C HIS A 182 -18.14 10.02 1.80
N LEU A 183 -17.63 9.13 2.68
CA LEU A 183 -18.14 7.75 2.79
C LEU A 183 -19.66 7.70 3.02
N LEU A 184 -20.21 8.69 3.72
CA LEU A 184 -21.65 8.75 4.00
C LEU A 184 -22.51 9.04 2.76
N SER A 185 -21.88 9.54 1.69
CA SER A 185 -22.55 9.80 0.41
C SER A 185 -22.51 8.61 -0.55
N LEU A 186 -21.73 7.57 -0.23
CA LEU A 186 -21.62 6.38 -1.07
C LEU A 186 -22.86 5.50 -0.90
N THR A 187 -23.47 5.14 -2.03
CA THR A 187 -24.62 4.24 -2.09
C THR A 187 -24.21 2.85 -2.60
N PRO A 188 -25.01 1.80 -2.36
CA PRO A 188 -24.78 0.48 -2.95
C PRO A 188 -24.65 0.48 -4.48
N GLU A 189 -25.27 1.45 -5.16
CA GLU A 189 -25.23 1.61 -6.63
C GLU A 189 -24.00 2.38 -7.12
N SER A 190 -23.18 2.92 -6.20
CA SER A 190 -21.97 3.66 -6.55
C SER A 190 -20.99 2.74 -7.31
N PRO A 191 -20.40 3.16 -8.43
CA PRO A 191 -19.53 2.34 -9.28
C PRO A 191 -18.12 2.17 -8.66
N VAL A 192 -18.05 1.78 -7.39
CA VAL A 192 -16.82 1.71 -6.61
C VAL A 192 -16.51 0.23 -6.31
N PHE A 193 -15.41 -0.25 -6.86
CA PHE A 193 -14.91 -1.60 -6.61
C PHE A 193 -14.24 -1.73 -5.23
N SER A 194 -13.43 -0.74 -4.87
CA SER A 194 -12.81 -0.67 -3.55
C SER A 194 -12.57 0.76 -3.10
N ILE A 195 -12.41 0.92 -1.79
CA ILE A 195 -12.16 2.19 -1.13
C ILE A 195 -10.87 2.07 -0.35
N ASP A 196 -9.99 3.05 -0.53
CA ASP A 196 -8.77 3.22 0.27
C ASP A 196 -8.97 4.36 1.28
N LEU A 197 -8.65 4.08 2.55
CA LEU A 197 -8.56 5.05 3.63
C LEU A 197 -7.08 5.41 3.82
N ILE A 198 -6.74 6.63 3.46
CA ILE A 198 -5.39 7.18 3.48
C ILE A 198 -5.20 7.96 4.79
N PRO A 199 -4.32 7.52 5.70
CA PRO A 199 -4.06 8.25 6.93
C PRO A 199 -3.31 9.56 6.66
N GLU A 200 -3.65 10.62 7.40
CA GLU A 200 -2.89 11.87 7.35
C GLU A 200 -1.48 11.71 7.93
N LEU A 201 -1.30 10.83 8.92
CA LEU A 201 -0.02 10.66 9.62
C LEU A 201 1.10 10.08 8.73
N PRO A 202 2.37 10.52 8.93
CA PRO A 202 3.51 9.99 8.20
C PRO A 202 3.73 8.49 8.43
N GLY A 203 4.26 7.79 7.43
CA GLY A 203 4.69 6.39 7.51
C GLY A 203 3.57 5.36 7.69
N ARG A 204 2.30 5.78 7.68
CA ARG A 204 1.15 4.90 7.89
C ARG A 204 0.59 4.37 6.57
N ARG A 205 0.40 3.05 6.50
CA ARG A 205 -0.18 2.37 5.33
C ARG A 205 -1.67 2.70 5.18
N ARG A 206 -2.14 2.67 3.93
CA ARG A 206 -3.56 2.81 3.60
C ARG A 206 -4.34 1.57 4.01
N PHE A 207 -5.58 1.72 4.45
CA PHE A 207 -6.51 0.60 4.58
C PHE A 207 -7.36 0.46 3.34
N THR A 208 -7.67 -0.76 2.90
CA THR A 208 -8.53 -1.00 1.73
C THR A 208 -9.69 -1.94 2.06
N PHE A 209 -10.87 -1.65 1.55
CA PHE A 209 -12.05 -2.52 1.65
C PHE A 209 -12.94 -2.38 0.42
N SER A 210 -13.74 -3.41 0.14
CA SER A 210 -14.73 -3.38 -0.93
C SER A 210 -16.13 -3.17 -0.35
N PRO A 211 -16.83 -2.08 -0.70
CA PRO A 211 -18.23 -1.93 -0.34
C PRO A 211 -19.04 -3.05 -1.03
N GLY A 212 -19.74 -3.87 -0.24
CA GLY A 212 -20.51 -5.01 -0.75
C GLY A 212 -19.77 -6.35 -0.82
N ALA A 213 -18.50 -6.43 -0.41
CA ALA A 213 -17.89 -7.74 -0.16
C ALA A 213 -18.60 -8.40 1.02
N PRO A 214 -19.01 -9.69 0.93
CA PRO A 214 -19.53 -10.40 2.08
C PRO A 214 -18.50 -10.33 3.22
N PRO A 215 -18.93 -10.19 4.48
CA PRO A 215 -18.03 -10.20 5.62
C PRO A 215 -17.09 -11.39 5.45
N ALA A 216 -15.78 -11.15 5.53
CA ALA A 216 -14.82 -12.23 5.47
C ALA A 216 -15.29 -13.29 6.47
N GLN A 217 -15.61 -14.50 6.00
CA GLN A 217 -15.86 -15.60 6.92
C GLN A 217 -14.68 -15.61 7.88
N ALA A 218 -14.96 -15.44 9.17
CA ALA A 218 -13.96 -15.64 10.20
C ALA A 218 -13.27 -16.98 9.84
N PRO A 219 -11.93 -17.03 9.81
CA PRO A 219 -11.24 -18.27 9.51
C PRO A 219 -11.87 -19.35 10.37
N LYS A 220 -12.37 -20.43 9.73
CA LYS A 220 -13.01 -21.53 10.45
C LYS A 220 -12.12 -21.86 11.64
N PRO A 221 -12.62 -21.79 12.89
CA PRO A 221 -11.80 -22.14 14.03
C PRO A 221 -11.25 -23.54 13.76
N LEU A 222 -9.92 -23.64 13.70
CA LEU A 222 -9.26 -24.93 13.80
C LEU A 222 -9.82 -25.59 15.07
N PRO A 223 -10.14 -26.90 15.01
CA PRO A 223 -10.73 -27.59 16.16
C PRO A 223 -9.83 -27.37 17.36
N THR A 224 -10.29 -26.52 18.27
CA THR A 224 -9.58 -26.21 19.50
C THR A 224 -9.90 -27.34 20.46
N PRO A 225 -8.90 -28.05 21.01
CA PRO A 225 -9.15 -29.00 22.08
C PRO A 225 -9.79 -28.26 23.25
N THR A 226 -10.97 -28.71 23.66
CA THR A 226 -11.76 -28.10 24.74
C THR A 226 -10.95 -28.08 26.03
N ILE A 227 -10.48 -26.90 26.44
CA ILE A 227 -10.08 -26.65 27.83
C ILE A 227 -11.00 -25.56 28.36
N LEU A 228 -11.87 -25.98 29.28
CA LEU A 228 -12.75 -25.13 30.07
C LEU A 228 -11.91 -24.16 30.92
N LEU A 229 -12.03 -22.85 30.67
CA LEU A 229 -11.60 -21.83 31.63
C LEU A 229 -12.74 -20.82 31.83
N LYS A 230 -13.47 -21.02 32.93
CA LYS A 230 -14.17 -19.95 33.64
C LYS A 230 -13.11 -19.06 34.30
N ARG A 231 -13.13 -17.76 34.03
CA ARG A 231 -13.28 -16.69 35.04
C ARG A 231 -12.96 -15.31 34.47
N ASP A 232 -13.69 -14.37 35.05
CA ASP A 232 -13.65 -12.92 34.89
C ASP A 232 -12.22 -12.35 35.02
N VAL A 233 -11.85 -11.47 34.08
CA VAL A 233 -10.65 -10.66 34.18
C VAL A 233 -11.07 -9.21 34.37
N ALA A 234 -10.87 -8.71 35.59
CA ALA A 234 -10.97 -7.29 35.91
C ALA A 234 -9.94 -6.48 35.11
N PRO A 235 -10.24 -5.22 34.75
CA PRO A 235 -9.37 -4.40 33.92
C PRO A 235 -8.12 -3.97 34.71
N ILE A 236 -6.95 -4.46 34.33
CA ILE A 236 -5.68 -3.99 34.89
C ILE A 236 -5.20 -2.79 34.06
N GLN A 237 -5.42 -1.59 34.59
CA GLN A 237 -4.68 -0.38 34.22
C GLN A 237 -3.25 -0.50 34.75
N THR A 238 -2.30 -0.90 33.90
CA THR A 238 -0.91 -0.46 34.05
C THR A 238 -0.21 -0.48 32.71
N THR A 239 0.28 0.68 32.28
CA THR A 239 1.29 0.87 31.22
C THR A 239 2.64 0.30 31.67
N LYS A 240 2.68 -1.01 31.96
CA LYS A 240 3.94 -1.71 32.27
C LYS A 240 4.41 -2.43 31.02
N ARG A 241 5.66 -2.14 30.64
CA ARG A 241 6.42 -2.98 29.72
C ARG A 241 6.53 -4.36 30.34
N VAL A 242 6.26 -5.39 29.55
CA VAL A 242 6.29 -6.79 29.92
C VAL A 242 7.40 -7.45 29.12
N PHE A 243 8.26 -8.20 29.81
CA PHE A 243 9.24 -9.06 29.19
C PHE A 243 8.57 -10.39 28.87
N ALA A 244 8.56 -10.75 27.59
CA ALA A 244 7.84 -11.90 27.07
C ALA A 244 8.66 -12.61 25.99
N THR A 245 8.23 -13.80 25.62
CA THR A 245 8.79 -14.57 24.52
C THR A 245 7.83 -14.52 23.35
N ALA A 246 8.26 -13.99 22.22
CA ALA A 246 7.50 -13.95 20.97
C ALA A 246 7.71 -15.22 20.14
N VAL A 247 6.61 -15.84 19.74
CA VAL A 247 6.55 -16.99 18.83
C VAL A 247 5.85 -16.57 17.56
N ARG A 248 6.49 -16.81 16.42
CA ARG A 248 5.98 -16.40 15.11
C ARG A 248 4.77 -17.25 14.70
N LEU A 249 3.76 -16.59 14.14
CA LEU A 249 2.63 -17.25 13.48
C LEU A 249 2.89 -17.31 11.97
N ASP A 250 2.99 -18.53 11.40
CA ASP A 250 3.26 -18.71 9.97
C ASP A 250 2.16 -18.13 9.06
N ALA A 251 0.92 -18.09 9.56
CA ALA A 251 -0.24 -17.60 8.82
C ALA A 251 -0.32 -16.07 8.74
N LEU A 252 0.35 -15.33 9.64
CA LEU A 252 0.22 -13.88 9.76
C LEU A 252 1.59 -13.19 9.84
N PRO A 253 1.98 -12.38 8.85
CA PRO A 253 3.21 -11.61 8.94
C PRO A 253 3.09 -10.56 10.04
N ASP A 254 4.16 -10.37 10.81
CA ASP A 254 4.29 -9.33 11.85
C ASP A 254 3.33 -9.47 13.03
N VAL A 255 2.80 -10.68 13.22
CA VAL A 255 2.01 -11.05 14.39
C VAL A 255 2.69 -12.22 15.10
N TYR A 256 2.85 -12.09 16.41
CA TYR A 256 3.52 -13.06 17.26
C TYR A 256 2.61 -13.42 18.44
N ASP A 257 2.61 -14.67 18.84
CA ASP A 257 2.07 -15.08 20.14
C ASP A 257 3.11 -14.76 21.22
N LEU A 258 2.72 -14.03 22.26
CA LEU A 258 3.56 -13.74 23.41
C LEU A 258 3.33 -14.78 24.50
N LEU A 259 4.42 -15.29 25.08
CA LEU A 259 4.42 -16.15 26.25
C LEU A 259 5.15 -15.46 27.41
N THR A 260 4.71 -15.70 28.64
CA THR A 260 5.46 -15.29 29.84
C THR A 260 6.76 -16.10 29.94
N ARG A 261 7.67 -15.69 30.85
CA ARG A 261 8.92 -16.43 31.13
C ARG A 261 8.69 -17.88 31.54
N ASP A 262 7.53 -18.17 32.13
CA ASP A 262 7.13 -19.52 32.54
C ASP A 262 6.48 -20.33 31.41
N GLY A 263 6.48 -19.81 30.18
CA GLY A 263 5.87 -20.45 29.01
C GLY A 263 4.35 -20.37 28.97
N THR A 264 3.71 -19.55 29.81
CA THR A 264 2.24 -19.38 29.78
C THR A 264 1.86 -18.41 28.66
N PRO A 265 0.91 -18.75 27.77
CA PRO A 265 0.49 -17.85 26.70
C PRO A 265 -0.17 -16.60 27.28
N LEU A 266 0.36 -15.43 26.90
CA LEU A 266 -0.14 -14.13 27.33
C LEU A 266 -1.26 -13.66 26.37
N CYS A 267 -0.92 -13.43 25.11
CA CYS A 267 -1.83 -13.03 24.03
C CYS A 267 -1.06 -12.85 22.71
N ARG A 268 -1.72 -12.35 21.65
CA ARG A 268 -1.07 -11.92 20.41
C ARG A 268 -0.57 -10.48 20.48
N ALA A 269 0.62 -10.26 19.94
CA ALA A 269 1.19 -8.94 19.74
C ALA A 269 1.47 -8.67 18.27
N ALA A 270 1.34 -7.40 17.89
CA ALA A 270 1.69 -6.93 16.55
C ALA A 270 2.96 -6.09 16.61
N VAL A 271 3.70 -6.10 15.50
CA VAL A 271 4.87 -5.23 15.31
C VAL A 271 4.46 -4.10 14.36
N GLN A 272 4.43 -2.86 14.83
CA GLN A 272 4.13 -1.72 13.94
C GLN A 272 5.40 -1.11 13.34
N GLN A 273 6.52 -1.20 14.06
CA GLN A 273 7.79 -0.66 13.62
C GLN A 273 8.49 -1.64 12.66
N LEU A 274 8.74 -1.17 11.44
CA LEU A 274 9.27 -2.00 10.36
C LEU A 274 10.69 -2.53 10.63
N ALA A 275 11.55 -1.73 11.28
CA ALA A 275 12.91 -2.15 11.66
C ALA A 275 12.88 -3.37 12.60
N LEU A 276 12.01 -3.32 13.61
CA LEU A 276 11.82 -4.39 14.58
C LEU A 276 11.21 -5.65 13.93
N SER A 277 10.27 -5.48 13.00
CA SER A 277 9.69 -6.61 12.24
C SER A 277 10.77 -7.37 11.46
N GLN A 278 11.68 -6.66 10.80
CA GLN A 278 12.77 -7.29 10.06
C GLN A 278 13.74 -8.01 10.98
N GLU A 279 14.08 -7.40 12.12
CA GLU A 279 14.96 -8.00 13.11
C GLU A 279 14.35 -9.31 13.65
N LEU A 280 13.08 -9.29 14.06
CA LEU A 280 12.35 -10.48 14.51
C LEU A 280 12.25 -11.57 13.44
N ARG A 281 12.18 -11.22 12.16
CA ARG A 281 12.11 -12.21 11.06
C ARG A 281 13.45 -12.90 10.78
N LYS A 282 14.59 -12.34 11.22
CA LYS A 282 15.90 -12.99 11.11
C LYS A 282 16.01 -14.23 12.01
N TYR A 283 15.26 -14.24 13.11
CA TYR A 283 15.16 -15.37 14.02
C TYR A 283 14.20 -16.41 13.44
N LYS A 284 14.74 -17.35 12.64
CA LYS A 284 13.96 -18.44 12.04
C LYS A 284 13.63 -19.50 13.11
N GLY A 285 12.35 -19.65 13.44
CA GLY A 285 11.85 -20.75 14.28
C GLY A 285 12.21 -20.67 15.77
N ALA A 286 12.80 -19.57 16.24
CA ALA A 286 13.15 -19.39 17.63
C ALA A 286 12.04 -18.66 18.41
N GLN A 287 11.89 -19.04 19.68
CA GLN A 287 11.29 -18.21 20.71
C GLN A 287 12.16 -16.96 20.91
N ILE A 288 11.63 -15.77 20.66
CA ILE A 288 12.40 -14.53 20.68
C ILE A 288 12.09 -13.76 21.96
N PRO A 289 13.05 -13.51 22.86
CA PRO A 289 12.83 -12.64 24.01
C PRO A 289 12.57 -11.20 23.51
N VAL A 290 11.48 -10.60 23.98
CA VAL A 290 11.02 -9.29 23.54
C VAL A 290 10.50 -8.47 24.72
N VAL A 291 10.59 -7.15 24.57
CA VAL A 291 9.88 -6.20 25.42
C VAL A 291 8.62 -5.77 24.69
N ALA A 292 7.47 -6.02 25.31
CA ALA A 292 6.18 -5.63 24.78
C ALA A 292 5.46 -4.67 25.72
N GLU A 293 4.68 -3.74 25.18
CA GLU A 293 3.87 -2.81 25.98
C GLU A 293 2.41 -2.96 25.62
N TRP A 294 1.55 -2.99 26.64
CA TRP A 294 0.11 -2.92 26.40
C TRP A 294 -0.24 -1.53 25.88
N LYS A 295 -0.64 -1.48 24.61
CA LYS A 295 -1.17 -0.25 24.02
C LYS A 295 -2.67 -0.26 24.21
N ALA A 296 -3.13 0.52 25.20
CA ALA A 296 -4.56 0.69 25.47
C ALA A 296 -5.33 1.17 24.23
N GLU A 297 -4.66 1.90 23.34
CA GLU A 297 -5.16 2.34 22.03
C GLU A 297 -5.33 1.22 20.99
N PHE A 298 -4.80 0.02 21.21
CA PHE A 298 -4.94 -1.11 20.29
C PHE A 298 -5.56 -2.36 20.94
N GLY A 299 -5.84 -2.30 22.25
CA GLY A 299 -6.36 -3.42 23.04
C GLY A 299 -5.48 -4.68 22.94
N ARG A 300 -4.18 -4.49 22.72
CA ARG A 300 -3.19 -5.57 22.55
C ARG A 300 -1.80 -5.11 22.94
N TYR A 301 -0.88 -6.06 23.05
CA TYR A 301 0.53 -5.76 23.21
C TYR A 301 1.15 -5.37 21.86
N GLU A 302 1.99 -4.35 21.89
CA GLU A 302 2.91 -4.01 20.80
C GLU A 302 4.31 -4.44 21.22
N ILE A 303 5.01 -5.19 20.35
CA ILE A 303 6.43 -5.49 20.58
C ILE A 303 7.20 -4.22 20.28
N LEU A 304 7.96 -3.74 21.26
CA LEU A 304 8.71 -2.48 21.18
C LEU A 304 10.17 -2.70 20.81
N ASN A 305 10.79 -3.76 21.33
CA ASN A 305 12.20 -4.12 21.09
C ASN A 305 12.43 -5.62 21.32
N ILE A 306 13.54 -6.15 20.77
CA ILE A 306 14.09 -7.46 21.14
C ILE A 306 14.89 -7.29 22.45
N ASP A 307 14.69 -8.22 23.40
CA ASP A 307 15.38 -8.24 24.69
C ASP A 307 16.59 -9.17 24.58
N ILE A 308 17.76 -8.61 24.26
CA ILE A 308 19.02 -9.36 24.08
C ILE A 308 19.77 -9.46 25.42
#